data_AF-A0A1F6DPF8-F1
#
_entry.id   AF-A0A1F6DPF8-F1
#
_cell.length_a   1.000
_cell.length_b   1.000
_cell.length_c   1.000
_cell.angle_alpha   90.00
_cell.angle_beta   90.00
_cell.angle_gamma   90.00
#
_symmetry.space_group_name_H-M   'P 1'
#
loop_
_entity.id
_entity.type
_entity.pdbx_description
1 polymer ?
#
loop_
_entity_poly.entity_id
_entity_poly.type
_entity_poly.pdbx_seq_one_letter_code
_entity_poly.pdbx_strand_id
1 'polypeptide(L)'
;MEISNEVRITYDESPAHVGNLAYSVDFICKEGTEVKATEDGIVVDLKSDSDTGGEDQSMEPLGNFIEIQHENDEYSEYEHLKKNGMMVKIGDRVKKGQIIGHSGATGWLAHLGPHLHFMVGEYGNLDEYKTLSIVWKEAN
;
A
#
# COMPACT_ATOMS: atom_id res chain seq x y z
N MET A 1 -7.11 -0.41 13.78
CA MET A 1 -5.80 -0.92 13.34
C MET A 1 -4.95 -1.07 14.58
N GLU A 2 -4.55 -2.29 14.94
CA GLU A 2 -3.61 -2.50 16.06
C GLU A 2 -2.19 -2.31 15.52
N ILE A 3 -1.45 -1.33 16.04
CA ILE A 3 -0.04 -1.12 15.71
C ILE A 3 0.77 -1.87 16.77
N SER A 4 1.40 -2.97 16.39
CA SER A 4 2.33 -3.68 17.27
C SER A 4 3.61 -2.84 17.45
N ASN A 5 4.34 -3.04 18.56
CA ASN A 5 5.63 -2.38 18.79
C ASN A 5 6.72 -2.73 17.74
N GLU A 6 6.40 -3.55 16.72
CA GLU A 6 7.31 -3.92 15.64
C GLU A 6 7.14 -3.08 14.37
N VAL A 7 6.16 -2.16 14.34
CA VAL A 7 5.88 -1.31 13.17
C VAL A 7 6.15 0.15 13.50
N ARG A 8 7.02 0.79 12.71
CA ARG A 8 7.25 2.25 12.76
C ARG A 8 6.52 2.89 11.59
N ILE A 9 5.81 3.99 11.85
CA ILE A 9 5.08 4.73 10.81
C ILE A 9 5.86 5.99 10.46
N THR A 10 6.00 6.29 9.17
CA THR A 10 6.54 7.56 8.67
C THR A 10 5.67 8.12 7.53
N TYR A 11 5.70 9.43 7.38
CA TYR A 11 4.86 10.18 6.44
C TYR A 11 5.70 11.03 5.47
N ASP A 12 6.93 11.37 5.83
CA ASP A 12 7.73 12.39 5.14
C ASP A 12 9.19 11.95 4.89
N GLU A 13 9.56 10.72 5.26
CA GLU A 13 10.90 10.18 4.96
C GLU A 13 11.03 9.69 3.51
N SER A 14 9.95 9.20 2.89
CA SER A 14 10.01 8.76 1.49
C SER A 14 10.01 9.96 0.53
N PRO A 15 10.96 10.03 -0.42
CA PRO A 15 10.95 11.06 -1.47
C PRO A 15 9.77 10.91 -2.45
N ALA A 16 9.05 9.78 -2.43
CA ALA A 16 7.85 9.58 -3.23
C ALA A 16 6.64 10.38 -2.71
N HIS A 17 6.67 10.84 -1.45
CA HIS A 17 5.53 11.49 -0.79
C HIS A 17 5.43 12.98 -1.16
N VAL A 18 5.23 13.26 -2.44
CA VAL A 18 5.14 14.61 -3.01
C VAL A 18 4.00 14.71 -4.01
N GLY A 19 3.54 15.93 -4.29
CA GLY A 19 2.49 16.18 -5.29
C GLY A 19 1.21 15.41 -4.99
N ASN A 20 0.75 14.59 -5.93
CA ASN A 20 -0.46 13.79 -5.77
C ASN A 20 -0.33 12.68 -4.71
N LEU A 21 0.90 12.31 -4.32
CA LEU A 21 1.17 11.25 -3.34
C LEU A 21 1.56 11.80 -1.96
N ALA A 22 1.34 13.10 -1.70
CA ALA A 22 1.80 13.79 -0.50
C ALA A 22 1.20 13.28 0.83
N TYR A 23 0.12 12.51 0.79
CA TYR A 23 -0.52 11.93 2.00
C TYR A 23 -0.32 10.43 2.12
N SER A 24 0.62 9.85 1.39
CA SER A 24 0.99 8.45 1.52
C SER A 24 1.64 8.15 2.88
N VAL A 25 1.60 6.90 3.29
CA VAL A 25 2.08 6.44 4.60
C VAL A 25 2.94 5.20 4.42
N ASP A 26 4.12 5.22 5.04
CA ASP A 26 4.98 4.04 5.08
C ASP A 26 4.92 3.39 6.46
N PHE A 27 4.60 2.10 6.47
CA PHE A 27 4.69 1.23 7.64
C PHE A 27 5.96 0.42 7.53
N ILE A 28 7.02 0.88 8.20
CA ILE A 28 8.29 0.18 8.29
C ILE A 28 8.09 -1.09 9.10
N CYS A 29 8.16 -2.23 8.40
CA CYS A 29 7.86 -3.55 8.93
C CYS A 29 8.71 -4.61 8.22
N LYS A 30 8.87 -5.77 8.85
CA LYS A 30 9.59 -6.90 8.24
C LYS A 30 8.80 -7.43 7.05
N GLU A 31 9.50 -7.96 6.05
CA GLU A 31 8.88 -8.76 5.00
C GLU A 31 8.06 -9.92 5.59
N GLY A 32 6.93 -10.23 4.97
CA GLY A 32 6.02 -11.27 5.45
C GLY A 32 5.04 -10.81 6.54
N THR A 33 5.03 -9.53 6.91
CA THR A 33 4.00 -9.00 7.83
C THR A 33 2.64 -9.05 7.14
N GLU A 34 1.60 -9.51 7.84
CA GLU A 34 0.24 -9.57 7.31
C GLU A 34 -0.26 -8.17 6.91
N VAL A 35 -0.73 -8.04 5.67
CA VAL A 35 -1.39 -6.84 5.16
C VAL A 35 -2.88 -7.10 5.11
N LYS A 36 -3.66 -6.20 5.74
CA LYS A 36 -5.11 -6.33 5.88
C LYS A 36 -5.81 -5.19 5.16
N ALA A 37 -6.93 -5.48 4.51
CA ALA A 37 -7.77 -4.45 3.90
C ALA A 37 -8.24 -3.45 4.97
N THR A 38 -8.05 -2.16 4.70
CA THR A 38 -8.43 -1.08 5.63
C THR A 38 -9.94 -0.86 5.70
N GLU A 39 -10.67 -1.25 4.64
CA GLU A 39 -12.11 -1.17 4.53
C GLU A 39 -12.67 -2.25 3.58
N ASP A 40 -13.99 -2.48 3.62
CA ASP A 40 -14.70 -3.31 2.65
C ASP A 40 -14.49 -2.78 1.21
N GLY A 41 -14.40 -3.67 0.22
CA GLY A 41 -14.20 -3.26 -1.17
C GLY A 41 -14.09 -4.38 -2.18
N ILE A 42 -13.67 -4.02 -3.40
CA ILE A 42 -13.40 -4.93 -4.52
C ILE A 42 -11.96 -4.72 -4.98
N VAL A 43 -11.20 -5.79 -5.16
CA VAL A 43 -9.86 -5.70 -5.77
C VAL A 43 -10.00 -5.36 -7.24
N VAL A 44 -9.46 -4.22 -7.65
CA VAL A 44 -9.62 -3.68 -9.02
C VAL A 44 -8.35 -3.79 -9.85
N ASP A 45 -7.18 -3.75 -9.22
CA ASP A 45 -5.90 -3.98 -9.86
C ASP A 45 -4.91 -4.68 -8.91
N LEU A 46 -3.90 -5.33 -9.48
CA LEU A 46 -2.76 -5.89 -8.75
C LEU A 46 -1.59 -6.22 -9.68
N LYS A 47 -0.38 -6.20 -9.11
CA LYS A 47 0.84 -6.76 -9.71
C LYS A 47 1.60 -7.61 -8.71
N SER A 48 1.99 -8.84 -9.07
CA SER A 48 2.53 -9.84 -8.12
C SER A 48 3.75 -10.63 -8.60
N ASP A 49 4.33 -10.24 -9.74
CA ASP A 49 5.28 -11.05 -10.49
C ASP A 49 6.76 -10.73 -10.21
N SER A 50 7.03 -9.61 -9.53
CA SER A 50 8.39 -9.15 -9.22
C SER A 50 8.92 -9.76 -7.93
N ASP A 51 10.24 -9.97 -7.89
CA ASP A 51 11.01 -10.33 -6.69
C ASP A 51 12.17 -9.35 -6.47
N THR A 52 12.08 -8.17 -7.10
CA THR A 52 13.17 -7.19 -7.18
C THR A 52 12.72 -5.86 -6.59
N GLY A 53 13.57 -5.28 -5.74
CA GLY A 53 13.44 -3.92 -5.26
C GLY A 53 14.77 -3.39 -4.71
N GLY A 54 14.79 -2.10 -4.36
CA GLY A 54 15.99 -1.42 -3.92
C GLY A 54 15.86 0.09 -3.91
N GLU A 55 16.98 0.78 -3.70
CA GLU A 55 16.99 2.22 -3.42
C GLU A 55 16.86 3.10 -4.68
N ASP A 56 17.10 2.52 -5.87
CA ASP A 56 17.10 3.25 -7.13
C ASP A 56 15.67 3.46 -7.64
N GLN A 57 15.33 4.71 -7.97
CA GLN A 57 14.00 5.08 -8.47
C GLN A 57 13.60 4.34 -9.75
N SER A 58 14.56 3.91 -10.57
CA SER A 58 14.28 3.09 -11.75
C SER A 58 13.62 1.74 -11.44
N MET A 59 13.60 1.31 -10.18
CA MET A 59 12.94 0.09 -9.73
C MET A 59 11.43 0.27 -9.49
N GLU A 60 10.89 1.49 -9.50
CA GLU A 60 9.47 1.78 -9.23
C GLU A 60 8.50 0.85 -9.99
N PRO A 61 8.65 0.58 -11.31
CA PRO A 61 7.73 -0.30 -12.04
C PRO A 61 7.78 -1.78 -11.61
N LEU A 62 8.77 -2.15 -10.79
CA LEU A 62 8.93 -3.50 -10.26
C LEU A 62 8.14 -3.70 -8.96
N GLY A 63 7.50 -2.67 -8.41
CA GLY A 63 6.63 -2.79 -7.24
C GLY A 63 5.51 -3.80 -7.47
N ASN A 64 5.27 -4.65 -6.49
CA ASN A 64 4.05 -5.45 -6.43
C ASN A 64 3.05 -4.71 -5.56
N PHE A 65 1.80 -4.71 -5.98
CA PHE A 65 0.74 -3.95 -5.31
C PHE A 65 -0.62 -4.63 -5.39
N ILE A 66 -1.52 -4.22 -4.51
CA ILE A 66 -2.96 -4.50 -4.59
C ILE A 66 -3.67 -3.15 -4.54
N GLU A 67 -4.64 -2.93 -5.42
CA GLU A 67 -5.56 -1.80 -5.37
C GLU A 67 -6.98 -2.29 -5.09
N ILE A 68 -7.65 -1.65 -4.13
CA ILE A 68 -9.03 -1.94 -3.74
C ILE A 68 -9.87 -0.69 -3.90
N GLN A 69 -10.96 -0.81 -4.68
CA GLN A 69 -12.01 0.20 -4.75
C GLN A 69 -13.03 -0.01 -3.62
N HIS A 70 -13.36 1.07 -2.93
CA HIS A 70 -14.33 1.12 -1.85
C HIS A 70 -15.69 1.69 -2.29
N GLU A 71 -16.73 1.52 -1.49
CA GLU A 71 -18.11 1.96 -1.84
C GLU A 71 -18.28 3.48 -1.89
N ASN A 72 -17.37 4.24 -1.27
CA ASN A 72 -17.36 5.70 -1.25
C ASN A 72 -16.54 6.32 -2.40
N ASP A 73 -16.25 5.55 -3.46
CA ASP A 73 -15.41 5.95 -4.59
C ASP A 73 -13.96 6.30 -4.24
N GLU A 74 -13.52 5.95 -3.03
CA GLU A 74 -12.12 5.97 -2.62
C GLU A 74 -11.44 4.64 -2.98
N TYR A 75 -10.13 4.70 -3.11
CA TYR A 75 -9.27 3.57 -3.44
C TYR A 75 -8.19 3.46 -2.39
N SER A 76 -7.87 2.24 -1.98
CA SER A 76 -6.67 1.97 -1.20
C SER A 76 -5.67 1.15 -2.00
N GLU A 77 -4.42 1.54 -1.92
CA GLU A 77 -3.31 0.86 -2.57
C GLU A 77 -2.27 0.41 -1.55
N TYR A 78 -1.78 -0.81 -1.72
CA TYR A 78 -0.86 -1.50 -0.83
C TYR A 78 0.33 -1.96 -1.64
N GLU A 79 1.48 -1.34 -1.43
CA GLU A 79 2.66 -1.49 -2.28
C GLU A 79 3.82 -2.24 -1.62
N HIS A 80 4.85 -2.49 -2.42
CA HIS A 80 6.06 -3.24 -2.05
C HIS A 80 5.80 -4.67 -1.56
N LEU A 81 4.70 -5.29 -1.99
CA LEU A 81 4.30 -6.62 -1.53
C LEU A 81 5.28 -7.72 -2.00
N LYS A 82 5.44 -8.78 -1.20
CA LYS A 82 6.35 -9.87 -1.60
C LYS A 82 5.80 -10.66 -2.79
N LYS A 83 6.71 -11.22 -3.60
CA LYS A 83 6.35 -12.17 -4.66
C LYS A 83 5.53 -13.33 -4.09
N ASN A 84 4.45 -13.71 -4.79
CA ASN A 84 3.53 -14.76 -4.35
C ASN A 84 2.92 -14.53 -2.95
N GLY A 85 2.91 -13.28 -2.45
CA GLY A 85 2.40 -12.94 -1.12
C GLY A 85 0.91 -12.67 -1.05
N MET A 86 0.24 -12.52 -2.20
CA MET A 86 -1.16 -12.14 -2.29
C MET A 86 -2.11 -13.28 -1.96
N MET A 87 -3.23 -12.94 -1.32
CA MET A 87 -4.30 -13.87 -0.95
C MET A 87 -5.61 -13.59 -1.69
N VAL A 88 -5.57 -12.67 -2.66
CA VAL A 88 -6.71 -12.19 -3.43
C VAL A 88 -6.36 -12.12 -4.92
N LYS A 89 -7.39 -12.01 -5.76
CA LYS A 89 -7.28 -11.75 -7.20
C LYS A 89 -8.23 -10.60 -7.61
N ILE A 90 -7.98 -10.03 -8.79
CA ILE A 90 -8.86 -9.02 -9.40
C ILE A 90 -10.30 -9.54 -9.42
N GLY A 91 -11.23 -8.70 -8.97
CA GLY A 91 -12.67 -8.98 -8.86
C GLY A 91 -13.09 -9.61 -7.53
N ASP A 92 -12.18 -9.99 -6.65
CA ASP A 92 -12.53 -10.49 -5.32
C ASP A 92 -13.13 -9.36 -4.47
N ARG A 93 -14.19 -9.68 -3.71
CA ARG A 93 -14.71 -8.83 -2.64
C ARG A 93 -13.93 -9.11 -1.37
N VAL A 94 -13.49 -8.05 -0.69
CA VAL A 94 -12.77 -8.12 0.58
C VAL A 94 -13.57 -7.45 1.68
N LYS A 95 -13.33 -7.91 2.92
CA LYS A 95 -13.86 -7.28 4.13
C LYS A 95 -12.77 -6.53 4.88
N LYS A 96 -13.16 -5.47 5.59
CA LYS A 96 -12.28 -4.77 6.53
C LYS A 96 -11.60 -5.77 7.47
N GLY A 97 -10.27 -5.67 7.56
CA GLY A 97 -9.44 -6.55 8.39
C GLY A 97 -9.14 -7.92 7.77
N GLN A 98 -9.69 -8.25 6.60
CA GLN A 98 -9.32 -9.46 5.86
C GLN A 98 -7.86 -9.37 5.41
N ILE A 99 -7.09 -10.44 5.61
CA ILE A 99 -5.73 -10.54 5.09
C ILE A 99 -5.80 -10.63 3.57
N ILE A 100 -5.14 -9.69 2.90
CA ILE A 100 -5.10 -9.59 1.43
C ILE A 100 -3.73 -9.93 0.87
N GLY A 101 -2.68 -9.86 1.68
CA GLY A 101 -1.34 -10.23 1.27
C GLY A 101 -0.33 -10.08 2.40
N HIS A 102 0.94 -10.01 2.02
CA HIS A 102 2.05 -9.85 2.94
C HIS A 102 3.03 -8.80 2.44
N SER A 103 3.58 -7.99 3.35
CA SER A 103 4.61 -7.00 3.03
C SER A 103 5.85 -7.67 2.41
N GLY A 104 6.60 -6.89 1.65
CA GLY A 104 7.82 -7.34 0.99
C GLY A 104 8.83 -6.21 0.86
N ALA A 105 9.63 -6.29 -0.20
CA ALA A 105 10.69 -5.36 -0.51
C ALA A 105 10.86 -5.22 -2.05
N THR A 106 9.75 -5.15 -2.79
CA THR A 106 9.79 -5.01 -4.26
C THR A 106 9.56 -3.58 -4.71
N GLY A 107 10.14 -3.18 -5.84
CA GLY A 107 9.98 -1.83 -6.37
C GLY A 107 11.01 -0.84 -5.82
N TRP A 108 10.68 0.44 -5.89
CA TRP A 108 11.53 1.50 -5.35
C TRP A 108 11.28 1.70 -3.85
N LEU A 109 12.26 1.34 -3.02
CA LEU A 109 12.16 1.39 -1.55
C LEU A 109 12.80 2.66 -0.94
N ALA A 110 13.28 3.57 -1.79
CA ALA A 110 14.12 4.69 -1.40
C ALA A 110 15.21 4.25 -0.40
N HIS A 111 15.30 4.90 0.77
CA HIS A 111 16.26 4.54 1.82
C HIS A 111 15.59 3.89 3.05
N LEU A 112 14.34 3.45 2.92
CA LEU A 112 13.52 2.95 4.03
C LEU A 112 13.73 1.45 4.30
N GLY A 113 14.23 0.70 3.32
CA GLY A 113 14.30 -0.76 3.37
C GLY A 113 12.92 -1.41 3.23
N PRO A 114 12.71 -2.65 3.71
CA PRO A 114 11.41 -3.31 3.67
C PRO A 114 10.34 -2.53 4.45
N HIS A 115 9.21 -2.28 3.80
CA HIS A 115 8.05 -1.59 4.38
C HIS A 115 6.80 -1.89 3.55
N LEU A 116 5.64 -1.51 4.09
CA LEU A 116 4.41 -1.37 3.33
C LEU A 116 4.22 0.12 3.02
N HIS A 117 4.23 0.47 1.74
CA HIS A 117 3.77 1.77 1.28
C HIS A 117 2.25 1.71 1.09
N PHE A 118 1.53 2.66 1.66
CA PHE A 118 0.08 2.66 1.73
C PHE A 118 -0.50 4.00 1.33
N MET A 119 -1.52 3.95 0.49
CA MET A 119 -2.21 5.11 -0.01
C MET A 119 -3.72 4.93 0.12
N VAL A 120 -4.41 6.04 0.37
CA VAL A 120 -5.86 6.17 0.14
C VAL A 120 -6.08 7.41 -0.71
N GLY A 121 -6.88 7.29 -1.75
CA GLY A 121 -7.03 8.34 -2.74
C GLY A 121 -8.29 8.23 -3.57
N GLU A 122 -8.42 9.16 -4.49
CA GLU A 122 -9.48 9.22 -5.50
C GLU A 122 -8.85 9.44 -6.88
N TYR A 123 -9.52 8.96 -7.92
CA TYR A 123 -9.14 9.24 -9.30
C TYR A 123 -9.82 10.52 -9.80
N GLY A 124 -9.01 11.44 -10.32
CA GLY A 124 -9.49 12.66 -10.97
C GLY A 124 -10.02 12.40 -12.39
N ASN A 125 -10.53 13.45 -13.04
CA ASN A 125 -11.12 13.37 -14.40
C ASN A 125 -10.15 12.93 -15.51
N LEU A 126 -8.84 12.89 -15.23
CA LEU A 126 -7.79 12.46 -16.16
C LEU A 126 -7.17 11.11 -15.74
N ASP A 127 -7.90 10.34 -14.93
CA ASP A 127 -7.43 9.10 -14.30
C ASP A 127 -6.14 9.31 -13.50
N GLU A 128 -5.93 10.52 -12.97
CA GLU A 128 -4.83 10.81 -12.05
C GLU A 128 -5.23 10.39 -10.64
N TYR A 129 -4.47 9.48 -10.03
CA TYR A 129 -4.64 9.13 -8.63
C TYR A 129 -4.13 10.27 -7.74
N LYS A 130 -4.93 10.67 -6.75
CA LYS A 130 -4.54 11.67 -5.75
C LYS A 130 -4.87 11.18 -4.35
N THR A 131 -3.85 11.19 -3.50
CA THR A 131 -3.98 10.83 -2.09
C THR A 131 -4.85 11.83 -1.32
N LEU A 132 -5.66 11.29 -0.42
CA LEU A 132 -6.47 12.02 0.55
C LEU A 132 -5.74 12.11 1.89
N SER A 133 -5.96 13.17 2.65
CA SER A 133 -5.34 13.33 3.96
C SER A 133 -5.79 12.24 4.92
N ILE A 134 -4.85 11.44 5.43
CA ILE A 134 -5.15 10.38 6.40
C ILE A 134 -5.25 10.97 7.81
N VAL A 135 -6.42 10.79 8.44
CA VAL A 135 -6.66 11.18 9.83
C VAL A 135 -6.93 9.94 10.67
N TRP A 136 -6.00 9.63 11.57
CA TRP A 136 -6.16 8.52 12.51
C TRP A 136 -7.16 8.91 13.59
N LYS A 137 -8.21 8.10 13.74
CA LYS A 137 -9.05 8.16 14.94
C LYS A 137 -8.40 7.28 16.00
N GLU A 138 -8.17 7.86 17.17
CA GLU A 138 -7.75 7.07 18.33
C GLU A 138 -8.78 5.96 18.58
N ALA A 139 -8.30 4.77 18.92
CA ALA A 139 -9.15 3.68 19.35
C ALA A 139 -9.73 4.05 20.73
N ASN A 140 -11.05 4.26 20.79
CA ASN A 140 -11.78 4.33 22.06
C ASN A 140 -11.90 2.94 22.70
#